data_AF-A0A5C7GG24-F1
#
_entry.id   AF-A0A5C7GG24-F1
#
_cell.length_a   1.000
_cell.length_b   1.000
_cell.length_c   1.000
_cell.angle_alpha   90.00
_cell.angle_beta   90.00
_cell.angle_gamma   90.00
#
_symmetry.space_group_name_H-M   'P 1'
#
loop_
_entity.id
_entity.type
_entity.pdbx_description
1 polymer ?
#
loop_
_entity_poly.entity_id
_entity_poly.type
_entity_poly.pdbx_seq_one_letter_code
_entity_poly.pdbx_strand_id
1 'polypeptide(L)'
;MNSFFLFAQNRIELVPNDCIQENGFTMFLLDRAKPKILTDQKFEQTEKYWGNQKRILVNNSDFLKIEYTNIFGQIIDTTFTNAKKLNEIKICVNKYKDYEKESLIKESIQNDKSWILNTTWGHQTFESDKLILKPKNGFLKYKYYKNGKRIKRGKIKITESVIDRIALFERKLNLMQNADNSCNFGISYNLDNGIEMLNFQDDSCSGFSNEQLLTKLKITE
;
A
#
# COMPACT_ATOMS: atom_id res chain seq x y z
N MET A 1 -36.24 -45.66 -3.77
CA MET A 1 -36.34 -44.27 -3.26
C MET A 1 -34.95 -43.66 -3.34
N ASN A 2 -34.73 -42.78 -4.33
CA ASN A 2 -33.47 -42.06 -4.49
C ASN A 2 -33.43 -40.88 -3.50
N SER A 3 -32.75 -41.06 -2.38
CA SER A 3 -32.40 -39.94 -1.49
C SER A 3 -31.26 -39.14 -2.13
N PHE A 4 -31.60 -38.07 -2.84
CA PHE A 4 -30.65 -37.03 -3.19
C PHE A 4 -30.17 -36.37 -1.89
N PHE A 5 -29.03 -36.80 -1.38
CA PHE A 5 -28.21 -35.96 -0.51
C PHE A 5 -27.71 -34.81 -1.39
N LEU A 6 -28.46 -33.70 -1.41
CA LEU A 6 -27.92 -32.39 -1.78
C LEU A 6 -26.89 -32.06 -0.70
N PHE A 7 -25.65 -32.55 -0.88
CA PHE A 7 -24.51 -32.00 -0.17
C PHE A 7 -24.53 -30.51 -0.42
N ALA A 8 -24.70 -29.72 0.65
CA ALA A 8 -24.57 -28.27 0.59
C ALA A 8 -23.18 -27.96 0.03
N GLN A 9 -23.14 -27.68 -1.26
CA GLN A 9 -21.93 -27.41 -2.00
C GLN A 9 -21.51 -26.00 -1.60
N ASN A 10 -20.46 -25.89 -0.77
CA ASN A 10 -19.95 -24.59 -0.37
C ASN A 10 -19.41 -23.88 -1.61
N ARG A 11 -20.02 -22.75 -1.96
CA ARG A 11 -19.61 -21.91 -3.09
C ARG A 11 -18.74 -20.81 -2.53
N ILE A 12 -17.55 -20.61 -3.10
CA ILE A 12 -16.65 -19.53 -2.71
C ILE A 12 -16.49 -18.59 -3.91
N GLU A 13 -17.11 -17.43 -3.84
CA GLU A 13 -16.96 -16.41 -4.87
C GLU A 13 -15.62 -15.67 -4.70
N LEU A 14 -14.75 -15.71 -5.71
CA LEU A 14 -13.55 -14.87 -5.74
C LEU A 14 -13.92 -13.52 -6.38
N VAL A 15 -13.91 -12.46 -5.58
CA VAL A 15 -14.23 -11.10 -6.06
C VAL A 15 -12.94 -10.31 -6.28
N PRO A 16 -12.53 -10.09 -7.54
CA PRO A 16 -11.29 -9.39 -7.88
C PRO A 16 -11.39 -7.86 -7.79
N ASN A 17 -12.59 -7.32 -7.61
CA ASN A 17 -12.91 -5.91 -7.82
C ASN A 17 -13.36 -5.14 -6.56
N ASP A 18 -13.50 -5.78 -5.41
CA ASP A 18 -14.02 -5.13 -4.19
C ASP A 18 -12.92 -4.66 -3.24
N CYS A 19 -11.91 -3.99 -3.82
CA CYS A 19 -10.80 -3.43 -3.08
C CYS A 19 -10.83 -1.90 -3.20
N ILE A 20 -11.89 -1.29 -2.69
CA ILE A 20 -11.92 0.16 -2.44
C ILE A 20 -10.91 0.44 -1.32
N GLN A 21 -10.17 1.54 -1.44
CA GLN A 21 -9.10 1.97 -0.53
C GLN A 21 -9.25 1.46 0.92
N GLU A 22 -8.47 0.47 1.31
CA GLU A 22 -8.46 0.01 2.70
C GLU A 22 -7.45 0.87 3.46
N ASN A 23 -7.87 1.57 4.52
CA ASN A 23 -7.00 2.45 5.33
C ASN A 23 -6.22 3.52 4.52
N GLY A 24 -6.74 3.93 3.36
CA GLY A 24 -6.08 4.89 2.47
C GLY A 24 -4.99 4.31 1.57
N PHE A 25 -4.83 2.97 1.54
CA PHE A 25 -3.99 2.25 0.59
C PHE A 25 -4.74 2.01 -0.71
N THR A 26 -4.18 2.43 -1.85
CA THR A 26 -4.72 2.03 -3.16
C THR A 26 -4.42 0.56 -3.37
N MET A 27 -5.46 -0.24 -3.58
CA MET A 27 -5.35 -1.64 -3.97
C MET A 27 -5.43 -1.72 -5.50
N PHE A 28 -4.76 -2.68 -6.12
CA PHE A 28 -4.92 -2.92 -7.56
C PHE A 28 -5.89 -4.07 -7.80
N LEU A 29 -6.64 -3.97 -8.91
CA LEU A 29 -7.54 -5.03 -9.36
C LEU A 29 -6.73 -6.31 -9.55
N LEU A 30 -7.27 -7.42 -9.06
CA LEU A 30 -6.59 -8.71 -9.07
C LEU A 30 -6.20 -9.16 -10.48
N ASP A 31 -6.91 -8.72 -11.52
CA ASP A 31 -6.59 -9.05 -12.92
C ASP A 31 -5.18 -8.61 -13.33
N ARG A 32 -4.70 -7.50 -12.75
CA ARG A 32 -3.32 -7.03 -12.96
C ARG A 32 -2.31 -7.84 -12.15
N ALA A 33 -2.76 -8.51 -11.09
CA ALA A 33 -1.98 -9.42 -10.26
C ALA A 33 -1.76 -10.80 -10.89
N LYS A 34 -2.45 -11.09 -12.01
CA LYS A 34 -2.41 -12.39 -12.73
C LYS A 34 -2.53 -13.60 -11.78
N PRO A 35 -3.61 -13.70 -10.98
CA PRO A 35 -3.76 -14.74 -9.98
C PRO A 35 -3.82 -16.12 -10.65
N LYS A 36 -3.08 -17.06 -10.07
CA LYS A 36 -3.04 -18.47 -10.43
C LYS A 36 -3.54 -19.29 -9.24
N ILE A 37 -4.62 -20.02 -9.44
CA ILE A 37 -5.12 -20.96 -8.44
C ILE A 37 -4.28 -22.22 -8.52
N LEU A 38 -3.66 -22.61 -7.41
CA LEU A 38 -2.74 -23.73 -7.32
C LEU A 38 -3.41 -25.03 -6.87
N THR A 39 -4.62 -24.96 -6.32
CA THR A 39 -5.43 -26.14 -5.98
C THR A 39 -6.31 -26.53 -7.15
N ASP A 40 -6.48 -27.83 -7.39
CA ASP A 40 -7.42 -28.33 -8.39
C ASP A 40 -8.86 -27.98 -7.98
N GLN A 41 -9.53 -27.17 -8.80
CA GLN A 41 -10.91 -26.73 -8.56
C GLN A 41 -11.76 -26.81 -9.82
N LYS A 42 -13.08 -26.91 -9.64
CA LYS A 42 -14.04 -26.76 -10.73
C LYS A 42 -14.44 -25.29 -10.86
N PHE A 43 -14.40 -24.78 -12.08
CA PHE A 43 -14.77 -23.39 -12.39
C PHE A 43 -16.18 -23.34 -12.96
N GLU A 44 -17.00 -22.39 -12.48
CA GLU A 44 -18.22 -21.97 -13.20
C GLU A 44 -17.90 -20.67 -13.93
N GLN A 45 -17.92 -20.70 -15.26
CA GLN A 45 -17.91 -19.48 -16.05
C GLN A 45 -19.28 -18.81 -15.95
N THR A 46 -19.32 -17.57 -15.48
CA THR A 46 -20.49 -16.71 -15.59
C THR A 46 -20.34 -15.75 -16.77
N GLU A 47 -21.33 -15.72 -17.66
CA GLU A 47 -21.31 -14.96 -18.93
C GLU A 47 -21.55 -13.43 -18.82
N LYS A 48 -21.62 -12.83 -17.62
CA LYS A 48 -22.05 -11.41 -17.50
C LYS A 48 -20.94 -10.40 -17.20
N TYR A 49 -20.59 -9.67 -18.26
CA TYR A 49 -20.42 -8.21 -18.40
C TYR A 49 -19.68 -7.42 -17.29
N TRP A 50 -18.54 -6.85 -17.69
CA TRP A 50 -17.83 -5.68 -17.11
C TRP A 50 -16.95 -5.85 -15.86
N GLY A 51 -16.44 -7.05 -15.62
CA GLY A 51 -15.32 -7.26 -14.71
C GLY A 51 -14.93 -8.72 -14.72
N ASN A 52 -13.64 -9.05 -14.66
CA ASN A 52 -13.14 -10.43 -14.72
C ASN A 52 -13.42 -11.23 -13.42
N GLN A 53 -14.63 -11.12 -12.87
CA GLN A 53 -15.07 -11.88 -11.71
C GLN A 53 -15.06 -13.37 -12.05
N LYS A 54 -14.21 -14.15 -11.38
CA LYS A 54 -14.16 -15.61 -11.52
C LYS A 54 -14.87 -16.23 -10.32
N ARG A 55 -16.00 -16.90 -10.53
CA ARG A 55 -16.63 -17.72 -9.49
C ARG A 55 -15.93 -19.08 -9.43
N ILE A 56 -15.46 -19.48 -8.25
CA ILE A 56 -14.81 -20.77 -8.03
C ILE A 56 -15.77 -21.65 -7.23
N LEU A 57 -16.06 -22.86 -7.73
CA LEU A 57 -16.71 -23.86 -6.89
C LEU A 57 -15.66 -24.75 -6.26
N VAL A 58 -15.44 -24.50 -4.98
CA VAL A 58 -14.53 -25.28 -4.16
C VAL A 58 -15.25 -26.54 -3.71
N ASN A 59 -15.36 -27.51 -4.63
CA ASN A 59 -16.15 -28.72 -4.39
C ASN A 59 -15.45 -29.78 -3.54
N ASN A 60 -14.11 -29.78 -3.51
CA ASN A 60 -13.35 -30.95 -3.09
C ASN A 60 -12.18 -30.63 -2.15
N SER A 61 -12.00 -29.38 -1.73
CA SER A 61 -10.85 -28.98 -0.90
C SER A 61 -11.28 -28.11 0.28
N ASP A 62 -10.73 -28.43 1.45
CA ASP A 62 -10.87 -27.59 2.65
C ASP A 62 -10.00 -26.33 2.58
N PHE A 63 -9.23 -26.15 1.51
CA PHE A 63 -8.40 -24.97 1.29
C PHE A 63 -8.32 -24.57 -0.18
N LEU A 64 -8.12 -23.28 -0.41
CA LEU A 64 -7.89 -22.66 -1.71
C LEU A 64 -6.53 -21.96 -1.66
N LYS A 65 -5.55 -22.45 -2.43
CA LYS A 65 -4.24 -21.80 -2.57
C LYS A 65 -4.22 -20.94 -3.84
N ILE A 66 -3.87 -19.67 -3.69
CA ILE A 66 -3.79 -18.71 -4.78
C ILE A 66 -2.42 -18.04 -4.74
N GLU A 67 -1.76 -18.06 -5.89
CA GLU A 67 -0.53 -17.36 -6.17
C GLU A 67 -0.85 -16.11 -6.99
N TYR A 68 -0.21 -14.98 -6.71
CA TYR A 68 -0.33 -13.77 -7.53
C TYR A 68 0.94 -12.93 -7.46
N THR A 69 1.14 -12.06 -8.44
CA THR A 69 2.33 -11.21 -8.52
C THR A 69 1.99 -9.76 -8.20
N ASN A 70 2.78 -9.08 -7.36
CA ASN A 70 2.63 -7.65 -7.14
C ASN A 70 3.29 -6.81 -8.23
N ILE A 71 3.18 -5.48 -8.15
CA ILE A 71 3.77 -4.58 -9.15
C ILE A 71 5.30 -4.53 -9.10
N PHE A 72 5.93 -5.12 -8.08
CA PHE A 72 7.38 -5.30 -7.98
C PHE A 72 7.85 -6.64 -8.56
N GLY A 73 6.95 -7.46 -9.12
CA GLY A 73 7.30 -8.78 -9.65
C GLY A 73 7.42 -9.89 -8.58
N GLN A 74 7.10 -9.58 -7.32
CA GLN A 74 7.19 -10.55 -6.22
C GLN A 74 6.00 -11.51 -6.25
N ILE A 75 6.29 -12.80 -6.10
CA ILE A 75 5.28 -13.87 -6.04
C ILE A 75 4.76 -13.97 -4.61
N ILE A 76 3.44 -13.90 -4.46
CA ILE A 76 2.75 -13.96 -3.17
C ILE A 76 1.80 -15.16 -3.20
N ASP A 77 2.01 -16.06 -2.24
CA ASP A 77 1.18 -17.25 -2.02
C ASP A 77 0.25 -17.03 -0.83
N THR A 78 -1.06 -17.16 -1.04
CA THR A 78 -2.06 -17.09 0.02
C THR A 78 -2.89 -18.38 0.06
N THR A 79 -3.05 -18.94 1.25
CA THR A 79 -3.90 -20.12 1.49
C THR A 79 -5.13 -19.69 2.28
N PHE A 80 -6.31 -19.90 1.72
CA PHE A 80 -7.58 -19.68 2.38
C PHE A 80 -8.12 -21.01 2.88
N THR A 81 -8.45 -21.10 4.15
CA THR A 81 -9.10 -22.29 4.72
C THR A 81 -10.62 -22.13 4.63
N ASN A 82 -11.29 -23.11 4.05
CA ASN A 82 -12.74 -23.19 3.94
C ASN A 82 -13.33 -23.47 5.33
N ALA A 83 -13.55 -22.44 6.13
CA ALA A 83 -14.48 -22.54 7.25
C ALA A 83 -15.89 -22.75 6.66
N LYS A 84 -16.73 -23.60 7.28
CA LYS A 84 -18.12 -23.96 6.84
C LYS A 84 -19.09 -22.77 6.55
N LYS A 85 -18.63 -21.52 6.66
CA LYS A 85 -19.35 -20.26 6.42
C LYS A 85 -18.67 -19.33 5.40
N LEU A 86 -17.52 -19.71 4.85
CA LEU A 86 -16.78 -18.89 3.90
C LEU A 86 -17.44 -19.02 2.53
N ASN A 87 -18.17 -17.98 2.12
CA ASN A 87 -18.90 -17.97 0.85
C ASN A 87 -18.27 -17.03 -0.19
N GLU A 88 -17.34 -16.18 0.23
CA GLU A 88 -16.70 -15.16 -0.59
C GLU A 88 -15.26 -14.96 -0.12
N ILE A 89 -14.32 -14.85 -1.07
CA ILE A 89 -12.94 -14.44 -0.83
C ILE A 89 -12.67 -13.17 -1.65
N LYS A 90 -12.34 -12.10 -0.94
CA LYS A 90 -11.85 -10.85 -1.52
C LYS A 90 -10.34 -10.86 -1.44
N ILE A 91 -9.66 -10.85 -2.58
CA ILE A 91 -8.20 -10.71 -2.61
C ILE A 91 -7.87 -9.27 -2.94
N CYS A 92 -7.30 -8.58 -1.97
CA CYS A 92 -6.81 -7.23 -2.14
C CYS A 92 -5.31 -7.22 -1.97
N VAL A 93 -4.59 -6.86 -3.04
CA VAL A 93 -3.14 -6.72 -2.99
C VAL A 93 -2.78 -5.25 -2.85
N ASN A 94 -2.01 -4.93 -1.81
CA ASN A 94 -1.55 -3.56 -1.58
C ASN A 94 -0.61 -3.16 -2.71
N LYS A 95 -1.03 -2.18 -3.51
CA LYS A 95 -0.28 -1.73 -4.68
C LYS A 95 1.12 -1.27 -4.33
N TYR A 96 1.29 -0.62 -3.19
CA TYR A 96 2.54 0.03 -2.84
C TYR A 96 3.44 -0.84 -1.95
N LYS A 97 3.03 -2.06 -1.60
CA LYS A 97 3.79 -2.89 -0.68
C LYS A 97 4.79 -3.77 -1.44
N ASP A 98 6.05 -3.43 -1.27
CA ASP A 98 7.19 -4.34 -1.39
C ASP A 98 7.17 -5.26 -0.16
N TYR A 99 7.15 -6.57 -0.35
CA TYR A 99 7.08 -7.56 0.74
C TYR A 99 8.47 -8.01 1.22
N GLU A 100 9.52 -7.73 0.47
CA GLU A 100 10.91 -8.02 0.84
C GLU A 100 11.54 -6.85 1.59
N LYS A 101 11.06 -5.62 1.37
CA LYS A 101 11.53 -4.42 2.06
C LYS A 101 10.62 -4.01 3.23
N GLU A 102 11.18 -3.99 4.44
CA GLU A 102 10.49 -3.42 5.61
C GLU A 102 10.36 -1.88 5.51
N SER A 103 9.41 -1.31 6.25
CA SER A 103 9.30 0.16 6.32
C SER A 103 10.45 0.70 7.16
N LEU A 104 11.34 1.43 6.48
CA LEU A 104 12.50 2.08 7.06
C LEU A 104 12.10 3.09 8.12
N ILE A 105 10.95 3.73 7.96
CA ILE A 105 10.46 4.69 8.95
C ILE A 105 9.91 3.95 10.17
N LYS A 106 9.26 2.79 10.00
CA LYS A 106 8.84 1.96 11.14
C LYS A 106 10.05 1.51 11.94
N GLU A 107 11.09 1.03 11.27
CA GLU A 107 12.35 0.61 11.91
C GLU A 107 13.04 1.79 12.62
N SER A 108 13.15 2.95 11.95
CA SER A 108 13.69 4.18 12.54
C SER A 108 12.97 4.58 13.83
N ILE A 109 11.63 4.46 13.85
CA ILE A 109 10.82 4.75 15.05
C ILE A 109 11.08 3.75 16.17
N GLN A 110 11.18 2.46 15.85
CA GLN A 110 11.50 1.41 16.82
C GLN A 110 12.92 1.56 17.41
N ASN A 111 13.85 2.07 16.61
CA ASN A 111 15.25 2.27 16.98
C ASN A 111 15.56 3.69 17.52
N ASP A 112 14.52 4.48 17.86
CA ASP A 112 14.63 5.85 18.37
C ASP A 112 15.49 6.79 17.48
N LYS A 113 15.52 6.54 16.17
CA LYS A 113 16.27 7.33 15.19
C LYS A 113 15.43 8.51 14.70
N SER A 114 16.13 9.60 14.38
CA SER A 114 15.47 10.79 13.82
C SER A 114 15.35 10.62 12.32
N TRP A 115 14.20 11.03 11.80
CA TRP A 115 13.87 10.99 10.39
C TRP A 115 13.75 12.43 9.86
N ILE A 116 14.32 12.67 8.68
CA ILE A 116 14.30 13.93 7.96
C ILE A 116 13.77 13.69 6.55
N LEU A 117 12.76 14.45 6.15
CA LEU A 117 12.26 14.53 4.79
C LEU A 117 12.51 15.94 4.29
N ASN A 118 13.39 16.08 3.30
CA ASN A 118 13.54 17.30 2.52
C ASN A 118 12.78 17.14 1.21
N THR A 119 12.01 18.15 0.84
CA THR A 119 11.28 18.20 -0.42
C THR A 119 11.62 19.51 -1.12
N THR A 120 11.97 19.46 -2.40
CA THR A 120 12.24 20.65 -3.21
C THR A 120 11.44 20.59 -4.49
N TRP A 121 10.79 21.68 -4.86
CA TRP A 121 10.04 21.76 -6.12
C TRP A 121 10.07 23.20 -6.66
N GLY A 122 9.88 23.34 -7.97
CA GLY A 122 9.79 24.64 -8.61
C GLY A 122 10.38 24.65 -10.01
N HIS A 123 9.89 25.60 -10.81
CA HIS A 123 10.37 25.83 -12.19
C HIS A 123 11.20 27.11 -12.31
N GLN A 124 10.93 28.13 -11.47
CA GLN A 124 11.59 29.45 -11.50
C GLN A 124 11.88 29.99 -10.09
N THR A 125 10.94 29.77 -9.16
CA THR A 125 11.14 29.95 -7.72
C THR A 125 11.18 28.57 -7.08
N PHE A 126 12.31 28.21 -6.48
CA PHE A 126 12.44 26.95 -5.77
C PHE A 126 11.81 27.07 -4.38
N GLU A 127 10.77 26.28 -4.15
CA GLU A 127 10.26 26.03 -2.81
C GLU A 127 10.99 24.82 -2.21
N SER A 128 11.22 24.88 -0.90
CA SER A 128 11.86 23.82 -0.15
C SER A 128 11.19 23.60 1.19
N ASP A 129 10.78 22.38 1.44
CA ASP A 129 10.25 21.96 2.72
C ASP A 129 11.22 21.04 3.43
N LYS A 130 11.19 21.11 4.76
CA LYS A 130 11.89 20.16 5.62
C LYS A 130 11.00 19.73 6.77
N LEU A 131 10.70 18.45 6.84
CA LEU A 131 10.04 17.82 7.97
C LEU A 131 11.08 17.00 8.74
N ILE A 132 11.21 17.29 10.03
CA ILE A 132 12.03 16.51 10.96
C ILE A 132 11.09 15.83 11.94
N LEU A 133 11.20 14.52 12.09
CA LEU A 133 10.45 13.70 13.02
C LEU A 133 11.42 12.95 13.94
N LYS A 134 11.20 13.03 15.26
CA LYS A 134 12.04 12.40 16.27
C LYS A 134 11.18 11.63 17.28
N PRO A 135 11.28 10.30 17.34
CA PRO A 135 10.69 9.49 18.39
C PRO A 135 11.23 9.91 19.76
N LYS A 136 10.34 10.07 20.74
CA LYS A 136 10.68 10.26 22.14
C LYS A 136 9.47 9.97 23.02
N ASN A 137 9.60 9.02 23.95
CA ASN A 137 8.62 8.72 25.00
C ASN A 137 7.21 8.43 24.44
N GLY A 138 7.10 7.63 23.37
CA GLY A 138 5.81 7.30 22.74
C GLY A 138 5.20 8.41 21.88
N PHE A 139 5.95 9.48 21.61
CA PHE A 139 5.56 10.56 20.71
C PHE A 139 6.59 10.77 19.59
N LEU A 140 6.11 11.17 18.42
CA LEU A 140 6.92 11.75 17.35
C LEU A 140 6.96 13.27 17.52
N LYS A 141 8.07 13.79 18.02
CA LYS A 141 8.30 15.24 18.01
C LYS A 141 8.59 15.68 16.59
N TYR A 142 7.91 16.72 16.11
CA TYR A 142 8.12 17.22 14.77
C TYR A 142 8.57 18.69 14.73
N LYS A 143 9.34 19.02 13.70
CA LYS A 143 9.61 20.40 13.27
C LYS A 143 9.41 20.45 11.76
N TYR A 144 8.61 21.40 11.29
CA TYR A 144 8.33 21.61 9.89
C TYR A 144 8.80 23.01 9.47
N TYR A 145 9.52 23.05 8.36
CA TYR A 145 10.12 24.24 7.77
C TYR A 145 9.64 24.37 6.34
N LYS A 146 9.35 25.60 5.93
CA LYS A 146 9.05 25.99 4.54
C LYS A 146 9.99 27.12 4.15
N ASN A 147 10.67 26.96 3.02
CA ASN A 147 11.71 27.84 2.49
C ASN A 147 12.76 28.20 3.55
N GLY A 148 13.27 27.18 4.24
CA GLY A 148 14.26 27.30 5.33
C GLY A 148 13.73 27.90 6.64
N LYS A 149 12.52 28.46 6.68
CA LYS A 149 11.91 29.05 7.88
C LYS A 149 11.04 28.04 8.60
N ARG A 150 11.20 27.91 9.91
CA ARG A 150 10.36 27.01 10.72
C ARG A 150 8.95 27.56 10.83
N ILE A 151 7.96 26.85 10.29
CA ILE A 151 6.55 27.25 10.34
C ILE A 151 5.83 26.60 11.53
N LYS A 152 6.14 25.33 11.85
CA LYS A 152 5.45 24.61 12.94
C LYS A 152 6.36 23.65 13.69
N ARG A 153 6.01 23.40 14.95
CA ARG A 153 6.60 22.33 15.78
C ARG A 153 5.53 21.73 16.68
N GLY A 154 5.71 20.48 17.07
CA GLY A 154 4.77 19.82 17.97
C GLY A 154 5.17 18.39 18.30
N LYS A 155 4.19 17.63 18.76
CA LYS A 155 4.33 16.19 19.02
C LYS A 155 3.06 15.47 18.57
N ILE A 156 3.23 14.29 17.98
CA ILE A 156 2.14 13.40 17.56
C ILE A 156 2.27 12.13 18.39
N LYS A 157 1.17 11.62 18.95
CA LYS A 157 1.20 10.34 19.67
C LYS A 157 1.48 9.22 18.66
N ILE A 158 2.42 8.33 18.98
CA ILE A 158 2.68 7.16 18.15
C ILE A 158 1.49 6.20 18.33
N THR A 159 0.72 6.04 17.27
CA THR A 159 -0.35 5.05 17.16
C THR A 159 -0.13 4.24 15.89
N GLU A 160 -0.71 3.05 15.81
CA GLU A 160 -0.63 2.20 14.62
C GLU A 160 -1.07 2.95 13.35
N SER A 161 -2.19 3.69 13.41
CA SER A 161 -2.65 4.52 12.30
C SER A 161 -1.64 5.59 11.85
N VAL A 162 -0.87 6.18 12.78
CA VAL A 162 0.18 7.15 12.42
C VAL A 162 1.34 6.45 11.70
N ILE A 163 1.74 5.27 12.19
CA ILE A 163 2.78 4.45 11.56
C ILE A 163 2.35 4.04 10.15
N ASP A 164 1.13 3.56 9.98
CA ASP A 164 0.60 3.13 8.68
C ASP A 164 0.56 4.26 7.65
N ARG A 165 0.16 5.47 8.08
CA ARG A 165 0.13 6.66 7.20
C ARG A 165 1.53 7.03 6.72
N ILE A 166 2.53 6.93 7.60
CA ILE A 166 3.92 7.26 7.28
C ILE A 166 4.53 6.17 6.39
N ALA A 167 4.31 4.89 6.71
CA ALA A 167 4.77 3.77 5.90
C ALA A 167 4.14 3.78 4.50
N LEU A 168 2.88 4.18 4.36
CA LEU A 168 2.25 4.39 3.06
C LEU A 168 2.95 5.48 2.24
N PHE A 169 3.32 6.60 2.89
CA PHE A 169 4.04 7.68 2.22
C PHE A 169 5.40 7.19 1.71
N GLU A 170 6.17 6.48 2.53
CA GLU A 170 7.45 5.87 2.15
C GLU A 170 7.32 4.92 0.95
N ARG A 171 6.33 4.02 1.01
CA ARG A 171 6.03 3.07 -0.08
C ARG A 171 5.67 3.77 -1.40
N LYS A 172 4.95 4.90 -1.33
CA LYS A 172 4.65 5.71 -2.51
C LYS A 172 5.92 6.32 -3.10
N LEU A 173 6.81 6.86 -2.27
CA LEU A 173 8.11 7.38 -2.73
C LEU A 173 8.94 6.30 -3.44
N ASN A 174 9.02 5.09 -2.88
CA ASN A 174 9.76 3.98 -3.49
C ASN A 174 9.19 3.58 -4.86
N LEU A 175 7.87 3.58 -5.04
CA LEU A 175 7.29 3.26 -6.35
C LEU A 175 7.61 4.28 -7.43
N MET A 176 7.75 5.55 -7.05
CA MET A 176 7.96 6.60 -8.03
C MET A 176 9.37 6.57 -8.62
N GLN A 177 10.32 5.87 -7.98
CA GLN A 177 11.60 5.54 -8.62
C GLN A 177 11.44 4.72 -9.91
N ASN A 178 10.27 4.11 -10.14
CA ASN A 178 9.98 3.26 -11.29
C ASN A 178 8.92 3.85 -12.26
N ALA A 179 8.61 5.15 -12.20
CA ALA A 179 7.64 5.78 -13.09
C ALA A 179 8.29 6.29 -14.39
N ASP A 180 7.61 6.14 -15.54
CA ASP A 180 8.09 6.62 -16.85
C ASP A 180 8.22 8.16 -16.88
N ASN A 181 9.43 8.62 -17.23
CA ASN A 181 9.80 10.04 -17.34
C ASN A 181 8.95 10.77 -18.39
N SER A 182 8.25 11.85 -18.02
CA SER A 182 7.53 12.63 -19.04
C SER A 182 7.31 14.13 -18.77
N CYS A 183 7.83 14.72 -17.69
CA CYS A 183 7.73 16.17 -17.45
C CYS A 183 9.07 16.79 -16.98
N ASN A 184 9.41 17.95 -17.51
CA ASN A 184 10.66 18.68 -17.20
C ASN A 184 10.67 19.36 -15.80
N PHE A 185 9.65 19.14 -14.96
CA PHE A 185 9.49 19.79 -13.66
C PHE A 185 9.44 18.76 -12.55
N GLY A 186 10.57 18.66 -11.83
CA GLY A 186 10.80 17.63 -10.82
C GLY A 186 10.43 18.07 -9.41
N ILE A 187 9.66 17.26 -8.67
CA ILE A 187 9.67 17.33 -7.19
C ILE A 187 10.76 16.38 -6.71
N SER A 188 11.80 16.90 -6.06
CA SER A 188 12.82 16.05 -5.45
C SER A 188 12.52 15.81 -3.98
N TYR A 189 12.71 14.57 -3.56
CA TYR A 189 12.59 14.14 -2.18
C TYR A 189 13.91 13.50 -1.72
N ASN A 190 14.37 13.90 -0.55
CA ASN A 190 15.48 13.28 0.15
C ASN A 190 14.97 12.84 1.53
N LEU A 191 14.94 11.53 1.74
CA LEU A 191 14.46 10.88 2.95
C LEU A 191 15.66 10.27 3.68
N ASP A 192 16.03 10.82 4.83
CA ASP A 192 17.06 10.29 5.72
C ASP A 192 16.40 9.80 7.01
N ASN A 193 16.29 8.48 7.20
CA ASN A 193 15.68 7.90 8.40
C ASN A 193 16.70 7.64 9.54
N GLY A 194 17.95 8.06 9.37
CA GLY A 194 19.06 7.78 10.30
C GLY A 194 19.66 6.37 10.17
N ILE A 195 19.24 5.59 9.16
CA ILE A 195 19.78 4.26 8.81
C ILE A 195 20.25 4.30 7.35
N GLU A 196 19.37 4.70 6.43
CA GLU A 196 19.63 4.89 5.02
C GLU A 196 19.08 6.23 4.50
N MET A 197 19.63 6.66 3.37
CA MET A 197 19.15 7.83 2.64
C MET A 197 18.53 7.38 1.32
N LEU A 198 17.27 7.76 1.10
CA LEU A 198 16.58 7.59 -0.17
C LEU A 198 16.48 8.94 -0.88
N ASN A 199 16.93 8.98 -2.13
CA ASN A 199 16.73 10.12 -3.02
C ASN A 199 15.74 9.73 -4.11
N PHE A 200 14.85 10.65 -4.41
CA PHE A 200 13.81 10.47 -5.41
C PHE A 200 13.58 11.78 -6.15
N GLN A 201 13.35 11.70 -7.46
CA GLN A 201 12.98 12.82 -8.31
C GLN A 201 11.72 12.43 -9.09
N ASP A 202 10.65 13.20 -8.88
CA ASP A 202 9.37 13.04 -9.56
C ASP A 202 9.28 13.95 -10.77
N ASP A 203 9.59 13.42 -11.94
CA ASP A 203 9.43 14.15 -13.20
C ASP A 203 8.04 13.88 -13.82
N SER A 204 7.02 13.49 -13.02
CA SER A 204 5.66 13.29 -13.50
C SER A 204 4.79 14.54 -13.29
N CYS A 205 3.99 14.90 -14.29
CA CYS A 205 3.04 16.03 -14.20
C CYS A 205 1.89 15.78 -13.20
N SER A 206 1.77 14.56 -12.68
CA SER A 206 0.75 14.13 -11.71
C SER A 206 1.32 13.98 -10.30
N GLY A 207 2.36 14.76 -10.00
CA GLY A 207 3.30 14.44 -8.94
C GLY A 207 2.72 14.20 -7.55
N PHE A 208 3.46 13.48 -6.74
CA PHE A 208 3.12 13.23 -5.34
C PHE A 208 3.54 14.44 -4.50
N SER A 209 2.66 14.92 -3.62
CA SER A 209 2.94 16.02 -2.68
C SER A 209 3.01 15.51 -1.25
N ASN A 210 3.98 16.03 -0.47
CA ASN A 210 4.07 15.80 0.97
C ASN A 210 2.92 16.46 1.76
N GLU A 211 2.17 17.38 1.18
CA GLU A 211 1.02 18.03 1.83
C GLU A 211 0.02 17.00 2.34
N GLN A 212 -0.24 15.93 1.57
CA GLN A 212 -1.13 14.85 2.01
C GLN A 212 -0.63 14.19 3.30
N LEU A 213 0.68 13.99 3.44
CA LEU A 213 1.27 13.47 4.67
C LEU A 213 1.11 14.49 5.80
N LEU A 214 1.43 15.76 5.56
CA LEU A 214 1.38 16.83 6.56
C LEU A 214 -0.05 17.02 7.10
N THR A 215 -1.07 17.08 6.22
CA THR A 215 -2.48 17.18 6.60
C THR A 215 -2.95 15.92 7.33
N LYS A 216 -2.59 14.71 6.85
CA LYS A 216 -2.92 13.45 7.55
C LYS A 216 -2.28 13.35 8.94
N LEU A 217 -1.13 13.98 9.15
CA LEU A 217 -0.46 14.07 10.45
C LEU A 217 -0.91 15.28 11.29
N LYS A 218 -1.87 16.08 10.78
CA LYS A 218 -2.35 17.33 11.40
C LYS A 218 -1.23 18.36 11.65
N ILE A 219 -0.19 18.32 10.82
CA ILE A 219 0.91 19.27 10.83
C ILE A 219 0.49 20.53 10.08
N THR A 220 -0.16 20.42 8.94
CA THR A 220 -0.78 21.54 8.20
C THR A 220 -2.30 21.36 8.18
N GLU A 221 -3.02 22.43 7.80
CA GLU A 221 -4.46 22.34 7.51
C GLU A 221 -4.73 21.52 6.25
#